data_AF-A0A7S4AEI8-F1
#
_entry.id   AF-A0A7S4AEI8-F1
#
_cell.length_a   1.000
_cell.length_b   1.000
_cell.length_c   1.000
_cell.angle_alpha   90.00
_cell.angle_beta   90.00
_cell.angle_gamma   90.00
#
_symmetry.space_group_name_H-M   'P 1'
#
loop_
_entity.id
_entity.type
_entity.pdbx_description
1 polymer ?
#
loop_
_entity_poly.entity_id
_entity_poly.type
_entity_poly.pdbx_seq_one_letter_code
_entity_poly.pdbx_strand_id
1 'polypeptide(L)'
;MSSARVLHLESIGFVWSLKRSITDVMKWESMFELLLEYKDQHGNTQVPSGYDRNPQLRNWVNTQRQMHSKKKLSSTCVLRLESIGFVWSLQRSIMEANKWELMFELLLEYKDQHGNTLVPQSYDRNPKLGTWVSHQRYLHSRKKLSSTRVLHLE
;
A
#
# COMPACT_ATOMS: atom_id res chain seq x y z
N MET A 1 -21.62 33.30 21.21
CA MET A 1 -20.30 33.32 20.51
C MET A 1 -20.56 33.36 19.00
N SER A 2 -19.88 34.21 18.24
CA SER A 2 -20.13 34.34 16.79
C SER A 2 -19.69 33.08 16.04
N SER A 3 -20.58 32.51 15.23
CA SER A 3 -20.35 31.30 14.40
C SER A 3 -19.05 31.33 13.59
N ALA A 4 -18.63 32.51 13.10
CA ALA A 4 -17.39 32.70 12.36
C ALA A 4 -16.11 32.33 13.15
N ARG A 5 -16.09 32.55 14.47
CA ARG A 5 -14.91 32.25 15.31
C ARG A 5 -14.69 30.75 15.49
N VAL A 6 -15.79 30.00 15.64
CA VAL A 6 -15.76 28.54 15.78
C VAL A 6 -15.29 27.90 14.48
N LEU A 7 -15.84 28.32 13.34
CA LEU A 7 -15.43 27.79 12.02
C LEU A 7 -13.96 28.05 11.71
N HIS A 8 -13.43 29.21 12.11
CA HIS A 8 -12.02 29.53 11.90
C HIS A 8 -11.10 28.63 12.73
N LEU A 9 -11.45 28.38 13.99
CA LEU A 9 -10.74 27.45 14.87
C LEU A 9 -10.87 26.00 14.39
N GLU A 10 -12.03 25.57 13.90
CA GLU A 10 -12.22 24.25 13.29
C GLU A 10 -11.36 24.05 12.03
N SER A 11 -11.18 25.11 11.23
CA SER A 11 -10.38 25.04 9.99
C SER A 11 -8.90 24.73 10.22
N ILE A 12 -8.37 25.06 11.40
CA ILE A 12 -6.99 24.77 11.82
C ILE A 12 -6.89 23.55 12.75
N GLY A 13 -7.99 22.80 12.92
CA GLY A 13 -8.02 21.63 13.78
C GLY A 13 -7.90 21.96 15.27
N PHE A 14 -8.45 23.10 15.71
CA PHE A 14 -8.37 23.55 17.09
C PHE A 14 -8.98 22.52 18.05
N VAL A 15 -8.18 22.15 19.05
CA VAL A 15 -8.57 21.15 20.06
C VAL A 15 -9.36 21.83 21.17
N TRP A 16 -10.68 21.62 21.17
CA TRP A 16 -11.59 22.13 22.20
C TRP A 16 -11.43 21.45 23.57
N SER A 17 -10.86 20.24 23.60
CA SER A 17 -10.64 19.46 24.83
C SER A 17 -9.26 18.81 24.82
N LEU A 18 -8.31 19.46 25.52
CA LEU A 18 -6.91 19.06 25.55
C LEU A 18 -6.68 17.66 26.14
N LYS A 19 -7.36 17.31 27.25
CA LYS A 19 -7.18 16.02 27.94
C LYS A 19 -7.55 14.83 27.04
N ARG A 20 -8.71 14.92 26.38
CA ARG A 20 -9.17 13.89 25.43
C ARG A 20 -8.24 13.78 24.22
N SER A 21 -7.81 14.90 23.66
CA SER A 21 -6.92 14.93 22.51
C SER A 21 -5.53 14.36 22.81
N ILE A 22 -4.94 14.66 23.96
CA ILE A 22 -3.65 14.10 24.36
C ILE A 22 -3.75 12.59 24.51
N THR A 23 -4.80 12.08 25.16
CA THR A 23 -5.03 10.65 25.29
C THR A 23 -5.21 9.96 23.93
N ASP A 24 -5.94 10.59 23.00
CA ASP A 24 -6.16 10.03 21.66
C ASP A 24 -4.87 10.02 20.82
N VAL A 25 -4.03 11.05 20.93
CA VAL A 25 -2.70 11.09 20.29
C VAL A 25 -1.79 10.01 20.86
N MET A 26 -1.71 9.87 22.18
CA MET A 26 -0.90 8.81 22.80
C MET A 26 -1.35 7.42 22.40
N LYS A 27 -2.66 7.17 22.36
CA LYS A 27 -3.21 5.90 21.87
C LYS A 27 -2.84 5.64 20.41
N TRP A 28 -2.91 6.65 19.56
CA TRP A 28 -2.53 6.49 18.15
C TRP A 28 -1.04 6.15 18.04
N GLU A 29 -0.18 6.82 18.80
CA GLU A 29 1.26 6.59 18.80
C GLU A 29 1.62 5.17 19.23
N SER A 30 1.04 4.68 20.35
CA SER A 30 1.30 3.31 20.81
C SER A 30 0.86 2.26 19.78
N MET A 31 -0.24 2.49 19.06
CA MET A 31 -0.66 1.57 17.99
C MET A 31 0.24 1.65 16.75
N PHE A 32 0.80 2.84 16.46
CA PHE A 32 1.77 3.03 15.39
C PHE A 32 3.10 2.32 15.72
N GLU A 33 3.56 2.37 16.97
CA GLU A 33 4.71 1.60 17.44
C GLU A 33 4.50 0.09 17.29
N LEU A 34 3.32 -0.43 17.66
CA LEU A 34 2.98 -1.84 17.44
C LEU A 34 2.98 -2.23 15.95
N LEU A 35 2.62 -1.30 15.05
CA LEU A 35 2.71 -1.54 13.61
C LEU A 35 4.16 -1.57 13.12
N LEU A 36 5.04 -0.74 13.70
CA LEU A 36 6.48 -0.80 13.42
C LEU A 36 7.08 -2.13 13.86
N GLU A 37 6.73 -2.59 15.06
CA GLU A 37 7.16 -3.90 15.56
C GLU A 37 6.65 -5.04 14.67
N TYR A 38 5.38 -4.99 14.26
CA TYR A 38 4.85 -5.94 13.29
C TYR A 38 5.64 -5.93 11.98
N LYS A 39 5.97 -4.75 11.47
CA LYS A 39 6.77 -4.61 10.25
C LYS A 39 8.18 -5.17 10.41
N ASP A 40 8.81 -4.98 11.55
CA ASP A 40 10.13 -5.55 11.85
C ASP A 40 10.08 -7.09 11.85
N GLN A 41 9.05 -7.67 12.49
CA GLN A 41 8.88 -9.12 12.59
C GLN A 41 8.49 -9.79 11.26
N HIS A 42 7.67 -9.12 10.44
CA HIS A 42 7.07 -9.72 9.23
C HIS A 42 7.60 -9.14 7.91
N GLY A 43 8.44 -8.09 7.96
CA GLY A 43 8.98 -7.39 6.79
C GLY A 43 7.97 -6.53 6.02
N ASN A 44 6.71 -6.41 6.49
CA ASN A 44 5.65 -5.69 5.79
C ASN A 44 4.59 -5.11 6.75
N THR A 45 3.68 -4.29 6.22
CA THR A 45 2.59 -3.65 6.99
C THR A 45 1.21 -4.30 6.77
N GLN A 46 1.20 -5.50 6.17
CA GLN A 46 -0.02 -6.18 5.71
C GLN A 46 -0.65 -7.03 6.82
N VAL A 47 -1.03 -6.38 7.93
CA VAL A 47 -1.68 -7.08 9.06
C VAL A 47 -2.95 -7.81 8.58
N PRO A 48 -3.03 -9.16 8.72
CA PRO A 48 -4.17 -9.96 8.28
C PRO A 48 -5.46 -9.68 9.08
N SER A 49 -6.62 -9.92 8.46
CA SER A 49 -7.92 -9.83 9.14
C SER A 49 -8.11 -10.91 10.23
N GLY A 50 -7.36 -12.01 10.16
CA GLY A 50 -7.33 -13.07 11.19
C GLY A 50 -6.15 -12.95 12.16
N TYR A 51 -5.53 -11.77 12.33
CA TYR A 51 -4.37 -11.63 13.21
C TYR A 51 -4.77 -11.68 14.69
N ASP A 52 -4.83 -12.89 15.24
CA ASP A 52 -5.30 -13.15 16.61
C ASP A 52 -4.24 -12.88 17.68
N ARG A 53 -2.95 -12.80 17.31
CA ARG A 53 -1.85 -12.43 18.22
C ARG A 53 -2.03 -11.00 18.76
N ASN A 54 -2.57 -10.08 17.96
CA ASN A 54 -2.90 -8.73 18.41
C ASN A 54 -4.17 -8.19 17.74
N PRO A 55 -5.35 -8.50 18.30
CA PRO A 55 -6.63 -8.06 17.75
C PRO A 55 -6.80 -6.52 17.78
N GLN A 56 -6.14 -5.84 18.72
CA GLN A 56 -6.17 -4.38 18.83
C GLN A 56 -5.46 -3.73 17.63
N LEU A 57 -4.26 -4.23 17.29
CA LEU A 57 -3.50 -3.78 16.12
C LEU A 57 -4.28 -4.01 14.83
N ARG A 58 -4.86 -5.20 14.67
CA ARG A 58 -5.74 -5.51 13.54
C ARG A 58 -6.87 -4.49 13.40
N ASN A 59 -7.61 -4.26 14.49
CA ASN A 59 -8.77 -3.36 14.48
C ASN A 59 -8.35 -1.91 14.19
N TRP A 60 -7.22 -1.48 14.75
CA TRP A 60 -6.68 -0.14 14.51
C TRP A 60 -6.26 0.04 13.05
N VAL A 61 -5.53 -0.92 12.47
CA VAL A 61 -5.13 -0.92 11.05
C VAL A 61 -6.35 -0.84 10.13
N ASN A 62 -7.39 -1.64 10.42
CA ASN A 62 -8.65 -1.59 9.66
C ASN A 62 -9.34 -0.23 9.79
N THR A 63 -9.29 0.37 10.98
CA THR A 63 -9.82 1.73 11.20
C THR A 63 -9.05 2.76 10.38
N GLN A 64 -7.71 2.70 10.33
CA GLN A 64 -6.92 3.62 9.50
C GLN A 64 -7.29 3.50 8.01
N ARG A 65 -7.43 2.28 7.49
CA ARG A 65 -7.84 2.03 6.09
C ARG A 65 -9.23 2.59 5.79
N GLN A 66 -10.20 2.41 6.70
CA GLN A 66 -11.55 2.94 6.55
C GLN A 66 -11.61 4.48 6.65
N MET A 67 -10.82 5.08 7.55
CA MET A 67 -10.78 6.53 7.70
C MET A 67 -10.09 7.20 6.51
N HIS A 68 -9.05 6.56 5.96
CA HIS A 68 -8.39 7.01 4.73
C HIS A 68 -9.33 6.94 3.51
N SER A 69 -10.07 5.84 3.33
CA SER A 69 -11.02 5.74 2.20
C SER A 69 -12.16 6.76 2.29
N LYS A 70 -12.57 7.13 3.51
CA LYS A 70 -13.55 8.19 3.78
C LYS A 70 -12.95 9.60 3.80
N LYS A 71 -11.63 9.76 3.56
CA LYS A 71 -10.89 11.04 3.64
C LYS A 71 -11.04 11.75 5.00
N LYS A 72 -11.20 10.99 6.08
CA LYS A 72 -11.35 11.48 7.46
C LYS A 72 -10.09 11.34 8.30
N LEU A 73 -9.05 10.71 7.77
CA LEU A 73 -7.77 10.59 8.44
C LEU A 73 -6.97 11.88 8.27
N SER A 74 -6.32 12.34 9.35
CA SER A 74 -5.50 13.56 9.28
C SER A 74 -4.31 13.37 8.33
N SER A 75 -3.90 14.45 7.67
CA SER A 75 -2.74 14.44 6.77
C SER A 75 -1.46 13.96 7.46
N THR A 76 -1.24 14.36 8.72
CA THR A 76 -0.09 13.91 9.52
C THR A 76 -0.07 12.39 9.71
N CYS A 77 -1.21 11.78 10.04
CA CYS A 77 -1.31 10.32 10.20
C CYS A 77 -1.10 9.59 8.87
N VAL A 78 -1.64 10.14 7.76
CA VAL A 78 -1.43 9.60 6.42
C VAL A 78 0.06 9.60 6.06
N LEU A 79 0.73 10.74 6.19
CA LEU A 79 2.16 10.87 5.86
C LEU A 79 3.04 9.93 6.70
N ARG A 80 2.72 9.74 7.99
CA ARG A 80 3.43 8.81 8.86
C ARG A 80 3.22 7.34 8.49
N LEU A 81 2.02 6.97 8.06
CA LEU A 81 1.76 5.62 7.57
C LEU A 81 2.42 5.38 6.21
N GLU A 82 2.44 6.38 5.34
CA GLU A 82 3.11 6.30 4.03
C GLU A 82 4.63 6.18 4.17
N SER A 83 5.25 6.88 5.12
CA SER A 83 6.72 6.82 5.33
C SER A 83 7.23 5.42 5.68
N ILE A 84 6.36 4.57 6.24
CA ILE A 84 6.69 3.17 6.56
C ILE A 84 6.22 2.19 5.48
N GLY A 85 5.68 2.67 4.36
CA GLY A 85 5.16 1.83 3.28
C GLY A 85 3.86 1.12 3.65
N PHE A 86 2.96 1.81 4.35
CA PHE A 86 1.67 1.24 4.76
C PHE A 86 0.78 0.89 3.57
N VAL A 87 0.28 -0.34 3.53
CA VAL A 87 -0.64 -0.80 2.48
C VAL A 87 -2.09 -0.46 2.85
N TRP A 88 -2.63 0.56 2.18
CA TRP A 88 -4.01 1.03 2.36
C TRP A 88 -5.08 0.03 1.90
N SER A 89 -4.76 -0.81 0.90
CA SER A 89 -5.71 -1.75 0.31
C SER A 89 -5.04 -3.09 0.01
N LEU A 90 -5.22 -4.06 0.92
CA LEU A 90 -4.69 -5.42 0.75
C LEU A 90 -5.25 -6.10 -0.48
N GLN A 91 -6.56 -6.01 -0.72
CA GLN A 91 -7.18 -6.66 -1.88
C GLN A 91 -6.54 -6.20 -3.20
N ARG A 92 -6.32 -4.89 -3.34
CA ARG A 92 -5.60 -4.32 -4.49
C ARG A 92 -4.15 -4.82 -4.56
N SER A 93 -3.43 -4.78 -3.44
CA SER A 93 -2.04 -5.24 -3.37
C SER A 93 -1.89 -6.71 -3.74
N ILE A 94 -2.78 -7.58 -3.25
CA ILE A 94 -2.82 -9.01 -3.53
C ILE A 94 -3.21 -9.22 -5.01
N MET A 95 -4.21 -8.50 -5.51
CA MET A 95 -4.60 -8.58 -6.92
C MET A 95 -3.46 -8.17 -7.85
N GLU A 96 -2.68 -7.14 -7.49
CA GLU A 96 -1.51 -6.71 -8.25
C GLU A 96 -0.38 -7.74 -8.21
N ALA A 97 -0.15 -8.38 -7.06
CA ALA A 97 0.81 -9.48 -6.93
C ALA A 97 0.40 -10.69 -7.79
N ASN A 98 -0.86 -11.14 -7.69
CA ASN A 98 -1.37 -12.25 -8.48
C ASN A 98 -1.33 -11.96 -9.98
N LYS A 99 -1.62 -10.71 -10.40
CA LYS A 99 -1.48 -10.29 -11.81
C LYS A 99 -0.04 -10.34 -12.27
N TRP A 100 0.92 -9.99 -11.41
CA TRP A 100 2.34 -10.07 -11.72
C TRP A 100 2.76 -11.53 -11.93
N GLU A 101 2.45 -12.41 -10.98
CA GLU A 101 2.77 -13.84 -11.03
C GLU A 101 2.20 -14.49 -12.30
N LEU A 102 0.91 -14.26 -12.59
CA LEU A 102 0.28 -14.77 -13.80
C LEU A 102 1.00 -14.30 -15.08
N MET A 103 1.34 -13.02 -15.19
CA MET A 103 2.02 -12.49 -16.37
C MET A 103 3.45 -13.01 -16.49
N PHE A 104 4.10 -13.27 -15.36
CA PHE A 104 5.42 -13.87 -15.32
C PHE A 104 5.40 -15.35 -15.74
N GLU A 105 4.44 -16.14 -15.27
CA GLU A 105 4.21 -17.52 -15.72
C GLU A 105 3.97 -17.57 -17.23
N LEU A 106 3.11 -16.71 -17.76
CA LEU A 106 2.86 -16.60 -19.20
C LEU A 106 4.13 -16.22 -19.99
N LEU A 107 5.04 -15.43 -19.41
CA LEU A 107 6.34 -15.12 -20.03
C LEU A 107 7.26 -16.34 -20.03
N LEU A 108 7.25 -17.16 -18.98
CA LEU A 108 8.00 -18.41 -18.92
C LEU A 108 7.50 -19.41 -19.97
N GLU A 109 6.17 -19.57 -20.11
CA GLU A 109 5.59 -20.40 -21.17
C GLU A 109 5.98 -19.92 -22.56
N TYR A 110 6.00 -18.60 -22.79
CA TYR A 110 6.47 -18.04 -24.06
C TYR A 110 7.95 -18.39 -24.30
N LYS A 111 8.79 -18.25 -23.26
CA LYS A 111 10.22 -18.58 -23.32
C LYS A 111 10.46 -20.05 -23.64
N ASP A 112 9.67 -20.95 -23.05
CA ASP A 112 9.75 -22.38 -23.32
C ASP A 112 9.40 -22.68 -24.79
N GLN A 113 8.31 -22.10 -25.30
CA GLN A 113 7.85 -22.33 -26.67
C GLN A 113 8.74 -21.71 -27.76
N HIS A 114 9.36 -20.55 -27.49
CA HIS A 114 10.07 -19.77 -28.51
C HIS A 114 11.59 -19.67 -28.26
N GLY A 115 12.07 -20.21 -27.12
CA GLY A 115 13.46 -20.14 -26.69
C GLY A 115 13.94 -18.76 -26.24
N ASN A 116 13.06 -17.76 -26.15
CA ASN A 116 13.43 -16.37 -25.84
C ASN A 116 12.28 -15.59 -25.15
N THR A 117 12.59 -14.43 -24.58
CA THR A 117 11.60 -13.52 -23.94
C THR A 117 11.25 -12.30 -24.80
N LEU A 118 11.52 -12.36 -26.11
CA LEU A 118 11.23 -11.30 -27.08
C LEU A 118 9.77 -11.37 -27.54
N VAL A 119 8.84 -11.23 -26.59
CA VAL A 119 7.41 -11.20 -26.88
C VAL A 119 7.09 -9.97 -27.75
N PRO A 120 6.50 -10.14 -28.95
CA PRO A 120 6.03 -9.02 -29.76
C PRO A 120 4.97 -8.21 -29.02
N GLN A 121 4.97 -6.88 -29.18
CA GLN A 121 3.96 -6.03 -28.55
C GLN A 121 2.54 -6.41 -28.99
N SER A 122 2.37 -6.74 -30.28
CA SER A 122 1.15 -7.27 -30.89
C SER A 122 1.17 -8.80 -30.95
N TYR A 123 1.43 -9.47 -29.82
CA TYR A 123 1.43 -10.93 -29.78
C TYR A 123 0.00 -11.48 -29.89
N ASP A 124 -0.39 -11.98 -31.06
CA ASP A 124 -1.78 -12.35 -31.36
C ASP A 124 -2.37 -13.40 -30.42
N ARG A 125 -1.55 -14.37 -29.97
CA ARG A 125 -1.99 -15.43 -29.04
C ARG A 125 -2.31 -14.87 -27.65
N ASN A 126 -1.61 -13.81 -27.23
CA ASN A 126 -1.88 -13.11 -25.98
C ASN A 126 -1.43 -11.63 -26.04
N PRO A 127 -2.28 -10.72 -26.56
CA PRO A 127 -1.90 -9.32 -26.72
C PRO A 127 -1.61 -8.60 -25.40
N LYS A 128 -2.18 -9.10 -24.29
CA LYS A 128 -1.95 -8.56 -22.95
C LYS A 128 -0.53 -8.85 -22.47
N LEU A 129 0.01 -10.04 -22.76
CA LEU A 129 1.39 -10.38 -22.43
C LEU A 129 2.38 -9.50 -23.19
N GLY A 130 2.18 -9.30 -24.50
CA GLY A 130 3.01 -8.42 -25.33
C GLY A 130 3.06 -6.99 -24.78
N THR A 131 1.89 -6.42 -24.49
CA THR A 131 1.78 -5.09 -23.88
C THR A 131 2.45 -5.02 -22.51
N TRP A 132 2.27 -6.04 -21.67
CA TRP A 132 2.86 -6.10 -20.33
C TRP A 132 4.39 -6.17 -20.37
N VAL A 133 4.99 -7.00 -21.23
CA VAL A 133 6.45 -7.11 -21.41
C VAL A 133 7.03 -5.78 -21.92
N SER A 134 6.39 -5.15 -22.92
CA SER A 134 6.81 -3.82 -23.39
C SER A 134 6.80 -2.79 -22.27
N HIS A 135 5.77 -2.82 -21.42
CA HIS A 135 5.68 -1.92 -20.28
C HIS A 135 6.78 -2.18 -19.23
N GLN A 136 7.15 -3.43 -18.95
CA GLN A 136 8.27 -3.74 -18.04
C GLN A 136 9.59 -3.21 -18.57
N ARG A 137 9.88 -3.40 -19.87
CA ARG A 137 11.07 -2.85 -20.53
C ARG A 137 11.11 -1.33 -20.43
N TYR A 138 9.96 -0.67 -20.66
CA TYR A 138 9.83 0.77 -20.51
C TYR A 138 10.13 1.24 -19.09
N LEU A 139 9.53 0.62 -18.06
CA LEU A 139 9.74 1.01 -16.67
C LEU A 139 11.19 0.76 -16.20
N HIS A 140 11.83 -0.33 -16.66
CA HIS A 140 13.24 -0.62 -16.38
C HIS A 140 14.16 0.44 -16.99
N SER A 141 13.93 0.83 -18.25
CA SER A 141 14.70 1.90 -18.92
C SER A 141 14.64 3.25 -18.19
N ARG A 142 13.59 3.46 -17.38
CA ARG A 142 13.38 4.67 -16.58
C ARG A 142 13.84 4.54 -15.12
N LYS A 143 14.45 3.42 -14.71
CA LYS A 143 14.81 3.09 -13.32
C LYS A 143 13.62 3.16 -12.34
N LYS A 144 12.41 2.89 -12.83
CA LYS A 144 11.16 2.93 -12.04
C LYS A 144 10.67 1.55 -11.57
N LEU A 145 11.39 0.49 -11.91
CA LEU A 145 11.13 -0.84 -11.34
C LEU A 145 11.64 -0.89 -9.89
N SER A 146 10.79 -1.33 -8.97
CA SER A 146 11.19 -1.70 -7.61
C SER A 146 12.30 -2.76 -7.66
N SER A 147 13.33 -2.61 -6.83
CA SER A 147 14.50 -3.50 -6.78
C SER A 147 14.14 -4.99 -6.61
N THR A 148 13.07 -5.30 -5.89
CA THR A 148 12.57 -6.68 -5.71
C THR A 148 12.05 -7.30 -7.01
N ARG A 149 11.52 -6.50 -7.94
CA ARG A 149 10.95 -6.97 -9.21
C ARG A 149 12.00 -7.15 -10.32
N VAL A 150 13.14 -6.45 -10.21
CA VAL A 150 14.26 -6.58 -11.16
C VAL A 150 14.95 -7.93 -11.00
N LEU A 151 15.16 -8.39 -9.76
CA LEU A 151 15.85 -9.66 -9.46
C LEU A 151 15.15 -10.92 -9.98
N HIS A 152 13.85 -10.88 -10.26
CA HIS A 152 13.11 -12.01 -10.84
C HIS A 152 13.18 -12.06 -12.38
N LEU A 153 13.70 -11.01 -13.02
CA LEU A 153 13.74 -10.88 -14.48
C LEU A 153 15.14 -11.12 -15.07
N GLU A 154 16.19 -11.06 -14.24
CA GLU A 154 17.59 -11.39 -14.60
C GLU A 154 17.86 -12.89 -14.47
#